data_AF-A0A2L0CWI8-F1
#
_entry.id   AF-A0A2L0CWI8-F1
#
_cell.length_a   1.000
_cell.length_b   1.000
_cell.length_c   1.000
_cell.angle_alpha   90.00
_cell.angle_beta   90.00
_cell.angle_gamma   90.00
#
_symmetry.space_group_name_H-M   'P 1'
#
loop_
_entity.id
_entity.type
_entity.pdbx_description
1 polymer ?
#
loop_
_entity_poly.entity_id
_entity_poly.type
_entity_poly.pdbx_seq_one_letter_code
_entity_poly.pdbx_strand_id
1 'polypeptide(L)'
;SIWWVVLSLTWFLAAGLKWGNEAITSYSQYFHIAAWVIPTLKTLAVVLSGAVDGDPVSGICYVGNMNMDNLRTFVLAPLVGYLILGTSFLLAGFVSLFRIRNVIRKQGGAGAGTKADKLEKLMIRIGIFSVLYTVPATIVIGCHLYENAFHEEWLRSLACNCGSAQAKPRPLYSVL
;
A
#
# COMPACT_ATOMS: atom_id res chain seq x y z
N SER A 1 0.83 2.88 -1.18
CA SER A 1 1.34 4.08 -1.88
C SER A 1 1.24 3.89 -3.39
N ILE A 2 1.00 4.94 -4.17
CA ILE A 2 0.91 4.86 -5.64
C ILE A 2 2.28 4.58 -6.27
N TRP A 3 3.35 5.15 -5.70
CA TRP A 3 4.72 4.83 -6.10
C TRP A 3 5.03 3.34 -6.00
N TRP A 4 4.51 2.67 -4.97
CA TRP A 4 4.66 1.23 -4.83
C TRP A 4 3.86 0.45 -5.89
N VAL A 5 2.67 0.91 -6.27
CA VAL A 5 1.90 0.32 -7.37
C VAL A 5 2.64 0.47 -8.70
N VAL A 6 3.20 1.66 -8.97
CA VAL A 6 4.03 1.92 -10.16
C VAL A 6 5.29 1.04 -10.16
N LEU A 7 5.94 0.86 -9.00
CA LEU A 7 7.08 -0.04 -8.87
C LEU A 7 6.69 -1.50 -9.18
N SER A 8 5.55 -1.95 -8.66
CA SER A 8 5.03 -3.30 -8.90
C SER A 8 4.65 -3.52 -10.36
N LEU A 9 4.05 -2.51 -11.00
CA LEU A 9 3.74 -2.50 -12.43
C LEU A 9 5.00 -2.56 -13.28
N THR A 10 5.97 -1.67 -13.07
CA THR A 10 7.21 -1.64 -13.84
C THR A 10 8.02 -2.92 -13.66
N TRP A 11 7.99 -3.50 -12.45
CA TRP A 11 8.55 -4.83 -12.21
C TRP A 11 7.84 -5.92 -13.01
N PHE A 12 6.50 -5.94 -13.04
CA PHE A 12 5.74 -6.86 -13.88
C PHE A 12 6.03 -6.68 -15.38
N LEU A 13 6.11 -5.45 -15.88
CA LEU A 13 6.44 -5.16 -17.28
C LEU A 13 7.84 -5.70 -17.65
N ALA A 14 8.82 -5.49 -16.76
CA ALA A 14 10.17 -6.01 -16.95
C ALA A 14 10.20 -7.55 -16.87
N ALA A 15 9.54 -8.14 -15.88
CA ALA A 15 9.61 -9.57 -15.57
C ALA A 15 8.74 -10.45 -16.47
N GLY A 16 7.52 -10.01 -16.75
CA GLY A 16 6.53 -10.75 -17.53
C GLY A 16 6.53 -10.40 -19.00
N LEU A 17 6.62 -9.11 -19.34
CA LEU A 17 6.60 -8.64 -20.73
C LEU A 17 7.98 -8.39 -21.33
N LYS A 18 9.05 -8.64 -20.55
CA LYS A 18 10.46 -8.46 -20.97
C LYS A 18 10.76 -7.05 -21.48
N TRP A 19 10.07 -6.04 -20.96
CA TRP A 19 10.34 -4.66 -21.35
C TRP A 19 11.77 -4.25 -20.97
N GLY A 20 12.50 -3.70 -21.94
CA GLY A 20 13.82 -3.12 -21.71
C GLY A 20 13.74 -1.74 -21.04
N ASN A 21 14.88 -1.24 -20.57
CA ASN A 21 14.96 0.08 -19.92
C ASN A 21 14.50 1.23 -20.84
N GLU A 22 14.73 1.12 -22.15
CA GLU A 22 14.31 2.11 -23.14
C GLU A 22 12.78 2.24 -23.21
N ALA A 23 12.08 1.10 -23.25
CA ALA A 23 10.61 1.06 -23.23
C ALA A 23 10.07 1.68 -21.92
N ILE A 24 10.60 1.27 -20.77
CA ILE A 24 10.15 1.83 -19.47
C ILE A 24 10.42 3.33 -19.39
N THR A 25 11.57 3.80 -19.90
CA THR A 25 11.93 5.23 -19.88
C THR A 25 10.99 6.06 -20.75
N SER A 26 10.60 5.54 -21.92
CA SER A 26 9.65 6.21 -22.81
C SER A 26 8.28 6.47 -22.16
N TYR A 27 7.81 5.57 -21.28
CA TYR A 27 6.55 5.73 -20.55
C TYR A 27 6.69 6.37 -19.15
N SER A 28 7.92 6.69 -18.73
CA SER A 28 8.19 7.17 -17.37
C SER A 28 7.40 8.43 -17.01
N GLN A 29 7.23 9.37 -17.94
CA GLN A 29 6.48 10.60 -17.73
C GLN A 29 5.04 10.32 -17.32
N TYR A 30 4.35 9.38 -17.99
CA TYR A 30 2.98 8.99 -17.65
C TYR A 30 2.89 8.39 -16.24
N PHE A 31 3.85 7.53 -15.87
CA PHE A 31 3.89 6.93 -14.53
C PHE A 31 4.08 7.98 -13.43
N HIS A 32 4.97 8.97 -13.66
CA HIS A 32 5.21 10.04 -12.70
C HIS A 32 3.99 10.95 -12.57
N ILE A 33 3.39 11.36 -13.70
CA ILE A 33 2.17 12.19 -13.68
C ILE A 33 1.06 11.48 -12.90
N ALA A 34 0.81 10.20 -13.16
CA ALA A 34 -0.19 9.43 -12.40
C ALA A 34 0.15 9.36 -10.90
N ALA A 35 1.42 9.12 -10.56
CA ALA A 35 1.88 9.04 -9.17
C ALA A 35 1.75 10.36 -8.39
N TRP A 36 1.81 11.51 -9.08
CA TRP A 36 1.64 12.84 -8.47
C TRP A 36 0.20 13.33 -8.47
N VAL A 37 -0.53 13.13 -9.56
CA VAL A 37 -1.89 13.69 -9.72
C VAL A 37 -2.88 12.98 -8.82
N ILE A 38 -2.84 11.64 -8.74
CA ILE A 38 -3.84 10.89 -7.96
C ILE A 38 -3.78 11.25 -6.46
N PRO A 39 -2.61 11.35 -5.78
CA PRO A 39 -2.55 11.79 -4.40
C PRO A 39 -2.99 13.26 -4.24
N THR A 40 -2.64 14.13 -5.17
CA THR A 40 -3.07 15.54 -5.14
C THR A 40 -4.58 15.67 -5.22
N LEU A 41 -5.24 14.94 -6.13
CA LEU A 41 -6.69 14.92 -6.25
C LEU A 41 -7.34 14.33 -4.99
N LYS A 42 -6.77 13.26 -4.43
CA LYS A 42 -7.24 12.69 -3.17
C LYS A 42 -7.17 13.70 -2.03
N THR A 43 -6.05 14.41 -1.88
CA THR A 43 -5.90 15.44 -0.84
C THR A 43 -6.88 16.58 -1.06
N LEU A 44 -7.05 17.05 -2.30
CA LEU A 44 -8.02 18.08 -2.62
C LEU A 44 -9.45 17.64 -2.25
N ALA A 45 -9.84 16.40 -2.57
CA ALA A 45 -11.15 15.87 -2.23
C ALA A 45 -11.38 15.85 -0.70
N VAL A 46 -10.37 15.46 0.09
CA VAL A 46 -10.44 15.45 1.56
C VAL A 46 -10.55 16.86 2.14
N VAL A 47 -9.84 17.83 1.58
CA VAL A 47 -9.90 19.22 2.03
C VAL A 47 -11.26 19.84 1.70
N LEU A 48 -11.76 19.62 0.49
CA LEU A 48 -13.06 20.14 0.05
C LEU A 48 -14.23 19.52 0.81
N SER A 49 -14.10 18.28 1.28
CA SER A 49 -15.13 17.62 2.11
C SER A 49 -15.08 18.05 3.58
N GLY A 50 -14.10 18.84 4.00
CA GLY A 50 -13.93 19.24 5.41
C GLY A 50 -13.69 18.04 6.33
N ALA A 51 -13.16 16.93 5.81
CA ALA A 51 -13.02 15.66 6.54
C ALA A 51 -11.73 15.56 7.39
N VAL A 52 -11.02 16.67 7.58
CA VAL A 52 -9.76 16.71 8.33
C VAL A 52 -10.05 17.01 9.79
N ASP A 53 -9.66 16.08 10.67
CA ASP A 53 -9.88 16.17 12.11
C ASP A 53 -8.55 16.10 12.87
N GLY A 54 -8.49 16.68 14.07
CA GLY A 54 -7.33 16.59 14.95
C GLY A 54 -7.32 15.28 15.73
N ASP A 55 -6.15 14.63 15.84
CA ASP A 55 -5.92 13.57 16.83
C ASP A 55 -5.25 14.16 18.09
N PRO A 56 -5.92 14.17 19.25
CA PRO A 56 -5.35 14.70 20.49
C PRO A 56 -4.17 13.88 21.03
N VAL A 57 -4.00 12.62 20.60
CA VAL A 57 -2.93 11.74 21.09
C VAL A 57 -1.64 11.97 20.31
N SER A 58 -1.70 11.91 18.98
CA SER A 58 -0.52 12.10 18.13
C SER A 58 -0.20 13.56 17.85
N GLY A 59 -1.12 14.49 18.13
CA GLY A 59 -0.95 15.93 17.89
C GLY A 59 -0.91 16.30 16.40
N ILE A 60 -1.41 15.43 15.52
CA ILE A 60 -1.48 15.68 14.07
C ILE A 60 -2.91 15.84 13.58
N CYS A 61 -3.06 16.53 12.44
CA CYS A 61 -4.31 16.58 11.70
C CYS A 61 -4.35 15.44 10.68
N TYR A 62 -5.39 14.61 10.74
CA TYR A 62 -5.57 13.47 9.85
C TYR A 62 -7.05 13.26 9.50
N VAL A 63 -7.32 12.52 8.43
CA VAL A 63 -8.69 12.26 7.98
C VAL A 63 -9.26 11.04 8.68
N GLY A 64 -10.49 11.17 9.20
CA GLY A 64 -11.23 10.03 9.76
C GLY A 64 -10.81 9.64 11.18
N ASN A 65 -10.28 10.57 11.98
CA ASN A 65 -9.98 10.32 13.39
C ASN A 65 -11.26 10.24 14.24
N MET A 66 -12.21 11.15 14.02
CA MET A 66 -13.50 11.18 14.76
C MET A 66 -14.67 10.62 13.94
N ASN A 67 -14.53 10.58 12.62
CA ASN A 67 -15.57 10.11 11.70
C ASN A 67 -15.10 8.87 10.93
N MET A 68 -15.64 7.70 11.31
CA MET A 68 -15.28 6.41 10.72
C MET A 68 -15.73 6.26 9.26
N ASP A 69 -16.75 6.99 8.80
CA ASP A 69 -17.16 6.98 7.39
C ASP A 69 -16.12 7.69 6.51
N ASN A 70 -15.52 8.78 7.02
CA ASN A 70 -14.40 9.45 6.37
C ASN A 70 -13.16 8.55 6.34
N LEU A 71 -12.88 7.81 7.42
CA LEU A 71 -11.78 6.84 7.48
C LEU A 71 -11.96 5.74 6.42
N ARG A 72 -13.15 5.15 6.32
CA ARG A 72 -13.47 4.12 5.32
C ARG A 72 -13.30 4.63 3.89
N THR A 73 -13.87 5.79 3.60
CA THR A 73 -13.97 6.34 2.25
C THR A 73 -12.63 6.89 1.76
N PHE A 74 -11.96 7.70 2.58
CA PHE A 74 -10.75 8.40 2.17
C PHE A 74 -9.47 7.63 2.51
N VAL A 75 -9.47 6.69 3.46
CA VAL A 75 -8.25 5.98 3.88
C VAL A 75 -8.29 4.51 3.47
N LEU A 76 -9.21 3.71 4.03
CA LEU A 76 -9.24 2.26 3.77
C LEU A 76 -9.50 1.93 2.31
N ALA A 77 -10.54 2.49 1.69
CA ALA A 77 -10.93 2.11 0.33
C ALA A 77 -9.77 2.35 -0.68
N PRO A 78 -9.10 3.52 -0.70
CA PRO A 78 -7.92 3.71 -1.53
C PRO A 78 -6.75 2.80 -1.16
N LEU A 79 -6.47 2.58 0.14
CA LEU A 79 -5.36 1.71 0.58
C LEU A 79 -5.55 0.26 0.12
N VAL A 80 -6.75 -0.29 0.31
CA VAL A 80 -7.12 -1.65 -0.12
C VAL A 80 -7.08 -1.74 -1.64
N GLY A 81 -7.64 -0.77 -2.36
CA GLY A 81 -7.61 -0.72 -3.83
C GLY A 81 -6.17 -0.73 -4.37
N TYR A 82 -5.29 0.10 -3.81
CA TYR A 82 -3.88 0.11 -4.19
C TYR A 82 -3.18 -1.21 -3.86
N LEU A 83 -3.44 -1.80 -2.68
CA LEU A 83 -2.85 -3.07 -2.27
C LEU A 83 -3.27 -4.19 -3.23
N ILE A 84 -4.56 -4.32 -3.56
CA ILE A 84 -5.07 -5.33 -4.51
C ILE A 84 -4.41 -5.14 -5.88
N LEU A 85 -4.38 -3.91 -6.39
CA LEU A 85 -3.78 -3.62 -7.70
C LEU A 85 -2.29 -3.98 -7.72
N GLY A 86 -1.50 -3.52 -6.74
CA GLY A 86 -0.06 -3.82 -6.70
C GLY A 86 0.24 -5.29 -6.46
N THR A 87 -0.50 -5.97 -5.57
CA THR A 87 -0.34 -7.42 -5.35
C THR A 87 -0.69 -8.23 -6.59
N SER A 88 -1.71 -7.82 -7.36
CA SER A 88 -2.04 -8.48 -8.63
C SER A 88 -0.88 -8.42 -9.63
N PHE A 89 -0.20 -7.28 -9.77
CA PHE A 89 0.98 -7.15 -10.61
C PHE A 89 2.16 -7.98 -10.09
N LEU A 90 2.39 -8.00 -8.77
CA LEU A 90 3.43 -8.84 -8.17
C LEU A 90 3.18 -10.34 -8.41
N LEU A 91 1.94 -10.80 -8.26
CA LEU A 91 1.59 -12.20 -8.54
C LEU A 91 1.77 -12.53 -10.02
N ALA A 92 1.29 -11.67 -10.92
CA ALA A 92 1.44 -11.86 -12.36
C ALA A 92 2.93 -11.89 -12.79
N GLY A 93 3.77 -11.02 -12.22
CA GLY A 93 5.21 -11.00 -12.50
C GLY A 93 5.92 -12.21 -11.93
N PHE A 94 5.54 -12.67 -10.73
CA PHE A 94 6.10 -13.89 -10.14
C PHE A 94 5.74 -15.10 -11.00
N VAL A 95 4.46 -15.30 -11.33
CA VAL A 95 4.01 -16.41 -12.21
C VAL A 95 4.76 -16.40 -13.55
N SER A 96 4.97 -15.23 -14.14
CA SER A 96 5.70 -15.10 -15.40
C SER A 96 7.16 -15.50 -15.28
N LEU A 97 7.85 -15.10 -14.21
CA LEU A 97 9.23 -15.51 -13.93
C LEU A 97 9.35 -17.02 -13.72
N PHE A 98 8.43 -17.63 -12.95
CA PHE A 98 8.44 -19.07 -12.73
C PHE A 98 8.20 -19.84 -14.02
N ARG A 99 7.27 -19.40 -14.88
CA ARG A 99 7.00 -20.02 -16.18
C ARG A 99 8.23 -20.00 -17.07
N ILE A 100 8.92 -18.85 -17.16
CA ILE A 100 10.14 -18.70 -17.96
C ILE A 100 11.27 -19.58 -17.41
N ARG A 101 11.55 -19.53 -16.10
CA ARG A 101 12.60 -20.36 -15.48
C ARG A 101 12.34 -21.86 -15.62
N ASN A 102 11.09 -22.28 -15.54
CA ASN A 102 10.74 -23.70 -15.67
C ASN A 102 10.89 -24.21 -17.11
N VAL A 103 10.62 -23.37 -18.12
CA VAL A 103 10.84 -23.71 -19.55
C VAL A 103 12.33 -23.74 -19.88
N ILE A 104 13.11 -22.74 -19.43
CA ILE A 104 14.56 -22.69 -19.69
C ILE A 104 15.29 -23.87 -19.03
N ARG A 105 14.93 -24.22 -17.79
CA ARG A 105 15.49 -25.38 -17.09
C ARG A 105 15.17 -26.70 -17.77
N LYS A 106 14.05 -26.80 -18.50
CA LYS A 106 13.68 -27.97 -19.31
C LYS A 106 14.41 -28.01 -20.66
N GLN A 107 14.90 -26.89 -21.18
CA GLN A 107 15.55 -26.79 -22.49
C GLN A 107 17.09 -26.80 -22.44
N GLY A 108 17.72 -26.98 -21.27
CA GLY A 108 19.17 -27.17 -21.16
C GLY A 108 20.04 -25.98 -21.66
N GLY A 109 19.47 -24.78 -21.77
CA GLY A 109 20.08 -23.66 -22.47
C GLY A 109 21.08 -22.85 -21.64
N ALA A 110 22.34 -23.27 -21.64
CA ALA A 110 23.47 -22.39 -21.43
C ALA A 110 23.59 -21.41 -22.62
N GLY A 111 23.81 -20.12 -22.34
CA GLY A 111 24.28 -19.17 -23.35
C GLY A 111 23.33 -18.01 -23.66
N ALA A 112 23.12 -17.08 -22.71
CA ALA A 112 22.70 -15.72 -23.01
C ALA A 112 23.12 -14.75 -21.91
N GLY A 113 24.32 -14.17 -22.06
CA GLY A 113 24.60 -12.78 -21.72
C GLY A 113 24.84 -12.43 -20.25
N THR A 114 26.09 -12.18 -19.90
CA THR A 114 26.53 -11.48 -18.67
C THR A 114 25.82 -10.15 -18.40
N LYS A 115 25.26 -9.47 -19.43
CA LYS A 115 24.43 -8.27 -19.27
C LYS A 115 23.00 -8.57 -18.80
N ALA A 116 22.42 -9.72 -19.17
CA ALA A 116 21.09 -10.13 -18.74
C ALA A 116 21.08 -10.54 -17.25
N ASP A 117 22.15 -11.19 -16.78
CA ASP A 117 22.30 -11.60 -15.36
C ASP A 117 22.29 -10.40 -14.40
N LYS A 118 22.87 -9.26 -14.80
CA LYS A 118 22.84 -8.03 -13.98
C LYS A 118 21.45 -7.42 -13.89
N LEU A 119 20.69 -7.43 -15.00
CA LEU A 119 19.31 -6.97 -15.03
C LEU A 119 18.39 -7.91 -14.24
N GLU A 120 18.59 -9.23 -14.36
CA GLU A 120 17.84 -10.23 -13.59
C GLU A 120 18.07 -10.09 -12.08
N LYS A 121 19.32 -9.90 -11.64
CA LYS A 121 19.65 -9.62 -10.22
C LYS A 121 18.99 -8.33 -9.72
N LEU A 122 18.99 -7.28 -10.52
CA LEU A 122 18.32 -6.02 -10.18
C LEU A 122 16.80 -6.22 -10.03
N MET A 123 16.20 -6.96 -10.95
CA MET A 123 14.77 -7.26 -10.94
C MET A 123 14.36 -8.12 -9.75
N ILE A 124 15.16 -9.14 -9.38
CA ILE A 124 14.90 -9.96 -8.18
C ILE A 124 14.94 -9.08 -6.93
N ARG A 125 15.91 -8.18 -6.82
CA ARG A 125 16.04 -7.26 -5.67
C ARG A 125 14.83 -6.33 -5.56
N ILE A 126 14.38 -5.75 -6.67
CA ILE A 126 13.19 -4.89 -6.72
C ILE A 126 11.93 -5.68 -6.35
N GLY A 127 11.82 -6.94 -6.79
CA GLY A 127 10.72 -7.84 -6.44
C GLY A 127 10.65 -8.11 -4.94
N ILE A 128 11.79 -8.48 -4.31
CA ILE A 128 11.87 -8.71 -2.86
C ILE A 128 11.46 -7.45 -2.09
N PHE A 129 11.99 -6.29 -2.47
CA PHE A 129 11.63 -5.02 -1.83
C PHE A 129 10.13 -4.73 -1.93
N SER A 130 9.54 -5.00 -3.09
CA SER A 130 8.11 -4.76 -3.32
C SER A 130 7.22 -5.70 -2.50
N VAL A 131 7.62 -6.95 -2.30
CA VAL A 131 6.93 -7.91 -1.40
C VAL A 131 7.11 -7.52 0.06
N LEU A 132 8.31 -7.09 0.47
CA LEU A 132 8.53 -6.64 1.85
C LEU A 132 7.66 -5.41 2.20
N TYR A 133 7.36 -4.54 1.23
CA TYR A 133 6.46 -3.41 1.43
C TYR A 133 4.99 -3.82 1.64
N THR A 134 4.54 -4.98 1.16
CA THR A 134 3.15 -5.40 1.39
C THR A 134 2.87 -5.67 2.86
N VAL A 135 3.87 -6.13 3.63
CA VAL A 135 3.71 -6.48 5.05
C VAL A 135 3.34 -5.27 5.92
N PRO A 136 4.09 -4.15 5.94
CA PRO A 136 3.68 -2.98 6.71
C PRO A 136 2.37 -2.38 6.17
N ALA A 137 2.12 -2.45 4.85
CA ALA A 137 0.88 -1.95 4.27
C ALA A 137 -0.36 -2.75 4.75
N THR A 138 -0.28 -4.07 4.82
CA THR A 138 -1.37 -4.91 5.36
C THR A 138 -1.56 -4.71 6.85
N ILE A 139 -0.46 -4.55 7.61
CA ILE A 139 -0.53 -4.23 9.05
C ILE A 139 -1.27 -2.91 9.27
N VAL A 140 -0.93 -1.85 8.54
CA VAL A 140 -1.60 -0.54 8.64
C VAL A 140 -3.09 -0.64 8.32
N ILE A 141 -3.46 -1.40 7.28
CA ILE A 141 -4.89 -1.65 6.96
C ILE A 141 -5.56 -2.40 8.12
N GLY A 142 -4.89 -3.39 8.70
CA GLY A 142 -5.38 -4.12 9.87
C GLY A 142 -5.61 -3.20 11.07
N CYS A 143 -4.69 -2.28 11.34
CA CYS A 143 -4.84 -1.28 12.41
C CYS A 143 -6.07 -0.39 12.17
N HIS A 144 -6.25 0.15 10.96
CA HIS A 144 -7.41 0.98 10.66
C HIS A 144 -8.74 0.21 10.67
N LEU A 145 -8.74 -1.07 10.29
CA LEU A 145 -9.92 -1.93 10.41
C LEU A 145 -10.28 -2.20 11.87
N TYR A 146 -9.26 -2.43 12.70
CA TYR A 146 -9.42 -2.62 14.14
C TYR A 146 -9.97 -1.34 14.79
N GLU A 147 -9.36 -0.19 14.50
CA GLU A 147 -9.84 1.12 14.95
C GLU A 147 -11.29 1.33 14.52
N ASN A 148 -11.60 1.17 13.24
CA ASN A 148 -12.96 1.30 12.72
C ASN A 148 -14.01 0.37 13.38
N ALA A 149 -13.60 -0.80 13.89
CA ALA A 149 -14.51 -1.74 14.54
C ALA A 149 -14.78 -1.38 16.01
N PHE A 150 -13.78 -0.87 16.73
CA PHE A 150 -13.85 -0.63 18.18
C PHE A 150 -14.00 0.85 18.57
N HIS A 151 -13.85 1.78 17.62
CA HIS A 151 -13.90 3.22 17.87
C HIS A 151 -15.16 3.68 18.61
N GLU A 152 -16.34 3.24 18.15
CA GLU A 152 -17.63 3.56 18.77
C GLU A 152 -17.74 3.06 20.21
N GLU A 153 -17.21 1.87 20.50
CA GLU A 153 -17.24 1.28 21.84
C GLU A 153 -16.33 2.07 22.80
N TRP A 154 -15.14 2.45 22.34
CA TRP A 154 -14.21 3.28 23.10
C TRP A 154 -14.83 4.65 23.42
N LEU A 155 -15.41 5.33 22.44
CA LEU A 155 -16.06 6.63 22.64
C LEU A 155 -17.25 6.55 23.61
N ARG A 156 -18.09 5.52 23.49
CA ARG A 156 -19.23 5.32 24.42
C ARG A 156 -18.79 5.07 25.85
N SER A 157 -17.72 4.29 26.04
CA SER A 157 -17.18 4.02 27.38
C SER A 157 -16.61 5.27 28.06
N LEU A 158 -16.11 6.24 27.28
CA LEU A 158 -15.59 7.52 27.76
C LEU A 158 -16.71 8.53 28.05
N ALA A 159 -17.78 8.54 27.25
CA ALA A 159 -18.89 9.50 27.38
C ALA A 159 -19.86 9.17 28.53
N CYS A 160 -19.99 7.90 28.93
CA CYS A 160 -20.88 7.48 30.02
C CYS A 160 -20.19 7.55 31.39
N ASN A 161 -20.40 8.64 32.14
CA ASN A 161 -19.91 8.80 33.51
C ASN A 161 -20.93 8.40 34.59
N CYS A 162 -21.94 7.58 34.27
CA CYS A 162 -22.90 7.10 35.26
C CYS A 162 -22.30 5.95 36.08
N GLY A 163 -21.86 6.27 37.30
CA GLY A 163 -21.12 5.37 38.18
C GLY A 163 -21.85 4.07 38.51
N SER A 164 -21.19 2.93 38.24
CA SER A 164 -20.97 1.85 39.20
C SER A 164 -20.20 0.71 38.51
N ALA A 165 -19.07 0.35 39.10
CA ALA A 165 -18.49 -0.99 39.12
C ALA A 165 -18.39 -1.79 37.79
N GLN A 166 -17.37 -1.47 36.99
CA GLN A 166 -16.43 -2.43 36.34
C GLN A 166 -15.63 -1.70 35.26
N ALA A 167 -14.87 -0.67 35.64
CA ALA A 167 -13.89 -0.12 34.74
C ALA A 167 -12.74 -1.14 34.59
N LYS A 168 -12.69 -1.84 33.46
CA LYS A 168 -11.41 -2.17 32.83
C LYS A 168 -11.16 -1.11 31.74
N PRO A 169 -10.51 0.01 32.06
CA PRO A 169 -10.15 1.00 31.07
C PRO A 169 -8.79 0.61 30.47
N ARG A 170 -8.75 0.21 29.20
CA ARG A 170 -7.52 0.24 28.38
C ARG A 170 -7.88 0.41 26.90
N PRO A 171 -7.15 1.21 26.11
CA PRO A 171 -6.04 2.11 26.46
C PRO A 171 -6.47 3.59 26.56
N LEU A 172 -6.00 4.24 27.63
CA LEU A 172 -5.73 5.68 27.67
C LEU A 172 -4.37 5.89 27.01
N TYR A 173 -4.30 6.68 25.95
CA TYR A 173 -3.06 7.32 25.53
C TYR A 173 -2.92 8.75 26.09
N SER A 174 -3.90 9.25 26.86
CA SER A 174 -3.86 10.60 27.41
C SER A 174 -3.04 10.69 28.72
N VAL A 175 -1.75 10.35 28.68
CA VAL A 175 -0.71 11.01 29.51
C VAL A 175 0.63 10.82 28.79
N LEU A 176 0.97 11.75 27.91
CA LEU A 176 2.34 12.22 27.67
C LEU A 176 2.27 13.66 27.18
#